data_AF-A0A7Y1YIE0-F1
#
_entry.id   AF-A0A7Y1YIE0-F1
#
_cell.length_a   1.000
_cell.length_b   1.000
_cell.length_c   1.000
_cell.angle_alpha   90.00
_cell.angle_beta   90.00
_cell.angle_gamma   90.00
#
_symmetry.space_group_name_H-M   'P 1'
#
loop_
_entity.id
_entity.type
_entity.pdbx_description
1 polymer ?
#
loop_
_entity_poly.entity_id
_entity_poly.type
_entity_poly.pdbx_seq_one_letter_code
_entity_poly.pdbx_strand_id
1 'polypeptide(L)'
;MKKKKAKEDAERKAKEAAERAERERKEAEERKQREEEEKRKKLDEMMGGLNKSDGAASGSEGNDDSPGDKGQIDGNPYANSYYGQPGSGEGGLGYGLKGRGKATYKRMKQDCNEEGLVIVRIVVNREGRVIETTPGVKGTTNNHPCLLEPAKKIALSHKWRPDPKAPSKQIGFVKVNFNLGQ
;
A
#
# COMPACT_ATOMS: atom_id res chain seq x y z
N MET A 1 -34.49 -50.51 -49.79
CA MET A 1 -35.24 -49.31 -49.33
C MET A 1 -34.97 -48.90 -47.87
N LYS A 2 -34.81 -49.82 -46.90
CA LYS A 2 -34.61 -49.47 -45.48
C LYS A 2 -33.33 -48.66 -45.15
N LYS A 3 -32.21 -48.89 -45.86
CA LYS A 3 -30.94 -48.15 -45.65
C LYS A 3 -30.97 -46.67 -46.07
N LYS A 4 -31.86 -46.28 -46.98
CA LYS A 4 -31.93 -44.89 -47.49
C LYS A 4 -32.65 -43.97 -46.49
N LYS A 5 -33.77 -44.44 -45.91
CA LYS A 5 -34.51 -43.76 -44.84
C LYS A 5 -33.68 -43.51 -43.57
N ALA A 6 -32.88 -44.49 -43.14
CA ALA A 6 -32.03 -44.34 -41.96
C ALA A 6 -30.93 -43.27 -42.11
N LYS A 7 -30.46 -43.03 -43.34
CA LYS A 7 -29.45 -42.01 -43.65
C LYS A 7 -30.07 -40.60 -43.69
N GLU A 8 -31.26 -40.46 -44.27
CA GLU A 8 -32.00 -39.19 -44.28
C GLU A 8 -32.44 -38.75 -42.86
N ASP A 9 -32.87 -39.69 -42.01
CA ASP A 9 -33.21 -39.39 -40.62
C ASP A 9 -31.99 -38.95 -39.79
N ALA A 10 -30.81 -39.51 -40.07
CA ALA A 10 -29.56 -39.11 -39.42
C ALA A 10 -29.08 -37.72 -39.88
N GLU A 11 -29.18 -37.41 -41.18
CA GLU A 11 -28.83 -36.08 -41.71
C GLU A 11 -29.80 -34.99 -41.22
N ARG A 12 -31.09 -35.29 -41.09
CA ARG A 12 -32.08 -34.35 -40.53
C ARG A 12 -31.79 -34.03 -39.06
N LYS A 13 -31.51 -35.06 -38.25
CA LYS A 13 -31.12 -34.87 -36.83
C LYS A 13 -29.79 -34.13 -36.69
N ALA A 14 -28.83 -34.37 -37.59
CA ALA A 14 -27.55 -33.65 -37.59
C ALA A 14 -27.72 -32.17 -37.97
N LYS A 15 -28.59 -31.85 -38.94
CA LYS A 15 -28.93 -30.46 -39.29
C LYS A 15 -29.67 -29.74 -38.17
N GLU A 16 -30.67 -30.38 -37.56
CA GLU A 16 -31.39 -29.81 -36.41
C GLU A 16 -30.48 -29.58 -35.19
N ALA A 17 -29.54 -30.49 -34.93
CA ALA A 17 -28.54 -30.32 -33.87
C ALA A 17 -27.56 -29.18 -34.17
N ALA A 18 -27.12 -29.03 -35.42
CA ALA A 18 -26.25 -27.94 -35.84
C ALA A 18 -26.97 -26.57 -35.76
N GLU A 19 -28.24 -26.51 -36.17
CA GLU A 19 -29.04 -25.28 -36.13
C GLU A 19 -29.37 -24.86 -34.68
N ARG A 20 -29.63 -25.81 -33.79
CA ARG A 20 -29.80 -25.55 -32.34
C ARG A 20 -28.50 -25.05 -31.71
N ALA A 21 -27.37 -25.67 -32.03
CA ALA A 21 -26.06 -25.24 -31.54
C ALA A 21 -25.65 -23.85 -32.04
N GLU A 22 -26.03 -23.47 -33.27
CA GLU A 22 -25.79 -22.13 -33.80
C GLU A 22 -26.69 -21.09 -33.11
N ARG A 23 -27.96 -21.41 -32.87
CA ARG A 23 -28.90 -20.53 -32.14
C ARG A 23 -28.44 -20.28 -30.70
N GLU A 24 -28.04 -21.32 -29.98
CA GLU A 24 -27.51 -21.20 -28.61
C GLU A 24 -26.22 -20.35 -28.55
N ARG A 25 -25.35 -20.46 -29.57
CA ARG A 25 -24.14 -19.62 -29.66
C ARG A 25 -24.49 -18.15 -29.89
N LYS A 26 -25.43 -17.85 -30.78
CA LYS A 26 -25.91 -16.48 -31.05
C LYS A 26 -26.58 -15.87 -29.81
N GLU A 27 -27.43 -16.62 -29.13
CA GLU A 27 -28.09 -16.18 -27.89
C GLU A 27 -27.08 -15.95 -26.76
N ALA A 28 -26.05 -16.80 -26.64
CA ALA A 28 -24.99 -16.62 -25.65
C ALA A 28 -24.12 -15.38 -25.95
N GLU A 29 -23.84 -15.10 -27.21
CA GLU A 29 -23.10 -13.90 -27.64
C GLU A 29 -23.92 -12.63 -27.39
N GLU A 30 -25.21 -12.62 -27.74
CA GLU A 30 -26.10 -11.48 -27.51
C GLU A 30 -26.33 -11.22 -26.01
N ARG A 31 -26.37 -12.28 -25.19
CA ARG A 31 -26.42 -12.16 -23.73
C ARG A 31 -25.14 -11.56 -23.16
N LYS A 32 -23.97 -11.97 -23.67
CA LYS A 32 -22.68 -11.38 -23.27
C LYS A 32 -22.58 -9.90 -23.65
N GLN A 33 -23.00 -9.53 -24.87
CA GLN A 33 -22.99 -8.14 -25.32
C GLN A 33 -23.91 -7.26 -24.47
N ARG A 34 -25.11 -7.75 -24.13
CA ARG A 34 -26.02 -7.04 -23.21
C ARG A 34 -25.44 -6.86 -21.81
N GLU A 35 -24.82 -7.90 -21.26
CA GLU A 35 -24.15 -7.81 -19.95
C GLU A 35 -22.95 -6.84 -19.96
N GLU A 36 -22.19 -6.80 -21.05
CA GLU A 36 -21.05 -5.88 -21.21
C GLU A 36 -21.51 -4.43 -21.38
N GLU A 37 -22.58 -4.19 -22.14
CA GLU A 37 -23.17 -2.86 -22.28
C GLU A 37 -23.75 -2.36 -20.95
N GLU A 38 -24.43 -3.22 -20.20
CA GLU A 38 -24.95 -2.89 -18.87
C GLU A 38 -23.82 -2.60 -17.87
N LYS A 39 -22.75 -3.40 -17.87
CA LYS A 39 -21.54 -3.13 -17.08
C LYS A 39 -20.90 -1.81 -17.48
N ARG A 40 -20.80 -1.52 -18.77
CA ARG A 40 -20.25 -0.27 -19.29
C ARG A 40 -21.09 0.92 -18.85
N LYS A 41 -22.42 0.84 -18.95
CA LYS A 41 -23.34 1.88 -18.47
C LYS A 41 -23.23 2.09 -16.96
N LYS A 42 -23.16 1.01 -16.17
CA LYS A 42 -22.99 1.09 -14.72
C LYS A 42 -21.64 1.71 -14.31
N LEU A 43 -20.57 1.37 -15.03
CA LEU A 43 -19.27 1.99 -14.86
C LEU A 43 -19.32 3.48 -15.23
N ASP A 44 -19.97 3.84 -16.33
CA ASP A 44 -20.13 5.23 -16.76
C ASP A 44 -21.00 6.04 -15.79
N GLU A 45 -22.04 5.45 -15.21
CA GLU A 45 -22.86 6.09 -14.16
C GLU A 45 -22.05 6.29 -12.86
N MET A 46 -21.25 5.29 -12.47
CA MET A 46 -20.37 5.38 -11.31
C MET A 46 -19.23 6.39 -11.53
N MET A 47 -18.76 6.54 -12.76
CA MET A 47 -17.66 7.44 -13.15
C MET A 47 -18.16 8.84 -13.56
N GLY A 48 -19.42 9.00 -13.94
CA GLY A 48 -20.01 10.25 -14.41
C GLY A 48 -20.09 11.34 -13.33
N GLY A 49 -19.96 10.96 -12.05
CA GLY A 49 -19.75 11.89 -10.94
C GLY A 49 -18.33 12.46 -10.86
N LEU A 50 -17.35 11.85 -11.54
CA LEU A 50 -15.92 12.24 -11.53
C LEU A 50 -15.53 13.10 -12.74
N ASN A 51 -16.29 13.06 -13.84
CA ASN A 51 -15.91 13.67 -15.12
C ASN A 51 -16.55 15.04 -15.41
N LYS A 52 -17.31 15.64 -14.48
CA LYS A 52 -17.78 17.04 -14.58
C LYS A 52 -16.74 18.06 -14.12
N SER A 53 -15.46 17.71 -14.27
CA SER A 53 -14.33 18.57 -13.99
C SER A 53 -13.38 18.43 -15.17
N ASP A 54 -13.40 19.40 -16.08
CA ASP A 54 -12.48 19.58 -17.21
C ASP A 54 -11.04 19.80 -16.71
N GLY A 55 -10.43 18.80 -16.05
CA GLY A 55 -9.07 18.92 -15.47
C GLY A 55 -8.87 20.06 -14.46
N ALA A 56 -9.89 20.87 -14.20
CA ALA A 56 -9.93 21.86 -13.15
C ALA A 56 -10.25 21.11 -11.86
N ALA A 57 -9.22 20.85 -11.06
CA ALA A 57 -9.40 20.53 -9.66
C ALA A 57 -10.27 21.66 -9.07
N SER A 58 -11.56 21.42 -8.89
CA SER A 58 -12.51 22.40 -8.35
C SER A 58 -12.37 22.58 -6.83
N GLY A 59 -11.35 21.96 -6.24
CA GLY A 59 -10.85 22.22 -4.91
C GLY A 59 -9.39 22.63 -4.97
N SER A 60 -9.07 23.74 -4.30
CA SER A 60 -7.72 24.06 -3.87
C SER A 60 -7.65 23.68 -2.39
N GLU A 61 -6.75 22.76 -2.01
CA GLU A 61 -6.36 22.60 -0.60
C GLU A 61 -5.38 23.70 -0.15
N GLY A 62 -4.99 24.57 -1.08
CA GLY A 62 -4.08 25.69 -0.87
C GLY A 62 -4.77 26.98 -0.43
N ASN A 63 -3.95 27.93 0.01
CA ASN A 63 -4.35 29.26 0.45
C ASN A 63 -4.52 30.27 -0.71
N ASP A 64 -4.66 29.80 -1.95
CA ASP A 64 -4.83 30.64 -3.13
C ASP A 64 -5.81 30.02 -4.14
N ASP A 65 -6.24 30.84 -5.09
CA ASP A 65 -7.26 30.53 -6.11
C ASP A 65 -6.73 29.67 -7.28
N SER A 66 -5.52 29.10 -7.16
CA SER A 66 -4.98 28.22 -8.22
C SER A 66 -5.38 26.76 -7.96
N PRO A 67 -5.88 26.04 -8.97
CA PRO A 67 -6.26 24.63 -8.84
C PRO A 67 -5.05 23.73 -8.55
N GLY A 68 -5.26 22.71 -7.70
CA GLY A 68 -4.29 21.66 -7.40
C GLY A 68 -4.15 21.36 -5.90
N ASP A 69 -3.73 20.13 -5.59
CA ASP A 69 -3.38 19.74 -4.22
C ASP A 69 -2.06 20.43 -3.83
N LYS A 70 -2.15 21.44 -2.97
CA LYS A 70 -0.97 22.16 -2.48
C LYS A 70 -0.51 21.58 -1.15
N GLY A 71 0.75 21.19 -1.09
CA GLY A 71 1.40 20.94 0.19
C GLY A 71 1.53 22.24 1.00
N GLN A 72 1.58 22.12 2.33
CA GLN A 72 1.85 23.26 3.20
C GLN A 72 3.27 23.80 2.95
N ILE A 73 3.38 25.05 2.48
CA ILE A 73 4.65 25.76 2.27
C ILE A 73 5.41 25.92 3.60
N ASP A 74 4.68 26.09 4.70
CA ASP A 74 5.16 26.19 6.08
C ASP A 74 5.15 24.84 6.83
N GLY A 75 5.04 23.73 6.10
CA GLY A 75 4.96 22.39 6.68
C GLY A 75 6.08 22.13 7.69
N ASN A 76 5.71 21.74 8.91
CA ASN A 76 6.69 21.48 9.97
C ASN A 76 7.55 20.25 9.61
N PRO A 77 8.88 20.41 9.40
CA PRO A 77 9.76 19.30 9.00
C PRO A 77 9.92 18.23 10.09
N TYR A 78 9.46 18.49 11.31
CA TYR A 78 9.50 17.58 12.46
C TYR A 78 8.12 17.07 12.89
N ALA A 79 7.04 17.35 12.13
CA ALA A 79 5.69 16.89 12.47
C ALA A 79 5.64 15.37 12.67
N ASN A 80 5.03 14.89 13.75
CA ASN A 80 4.93 13.45 14.01
C ASN A 80 4.08 12.80 12.90
N SER A 81 4.58 11.75 12.24
CA SER A 81 3.76 10.88 11.38
C SER A 81 3.83 9.48 11.93
N TYR A 82 2.69 8.79 11.92
CA TYR A 82 2.63 7.44 12.42
C TYR A 82 3.46 6.52 11.52
N TYR A 83 3.21 6.45 10.21
CA TYR A 83 4.18 5.99 9.19
C TYR A 83 3.81 6.49 7.77
N GLY A 84 4.63 7.40 7.22
CA GLY A 84 4.63 7.94 5.83
C GLY A 84 4.89 9.47 5.78
N GLN A 85 5.73 10.06 4.91
CA GLN A 85 6.45 9.60 3.72
C GLN A 85 7.97 9.99 3.68
N PRO A 86 8.82 9.22 2.97
CA PRO A 86 9.96 9.71 2.19
C PRO A 86 9.46 10.32 0.87
N GLY A 87 9.92 11.52 0.53
CA GLY A 87 9.57 12.22 -0.72
C GLY A 87 10.16 11.60 -2.00
N SER A 88 9.67 12.08 -3.15
CA SER A 88 9.64 11.62 -4.55
C SER A 88 10.77 10.76 -5.16
N GLY A 89 11.25 9.75 -4.45
CA GLY A 89 12.03 8.63 -4.97
C GLY A 89 11.61 7.34 -4.28
N GLU A 90 11.50 6.24 -5.04
CA GLU A 90 10.93 4.92 -4.69
C GLU A 90 10.62 4.66 -3.20
N GLY A 91 9.37 4.94 -2.81
CA GLY A 91 8.47 3.93 -2.25
C GLY A 91 8.69 3.39 -0.84
N GLY A 92 9.40 4.09 0.06
CA GLY A 92 9.56 3.62 1.43
C GLY A 92 8.39 3.97 2.36
N LEU A 93 7.87 3.04 3.15
CA LEU A 93 7.21 3.40 4.43
C LEU A 93 8.31 3.96 5.34
N GLY A 94 8.40 5.29 5.48
CA GLY A 94 9.54 5.97 6.11
C GLY A 94 9.57 5.77 7.64
N TYR A 95 10.21 4.71 8.11
CA TYR A 95 10.64 4.58 9.50
C TYR A 95 11.87 5.46 9.71
N GLY A 96 11.85 6.34 10.71
CA GLY A 96 12.98 7.20 11.05
C GLY A 96 12.56 8.44 11.85
N LEU A 97 13.38 9.49 11.74
CA LEU A 97 13.16 10.79 12.35
C LEU A 97 13.04 11.85 11.24
N LYS A 98 11.92 12.58 11.19
CA LYS A 98 11.70 13.58 10.14
C LYS A 98 12.68 14.74 10.24
N GLY A 99 13.04 15.33 9.11
CA GLY A 99 13.93 16.49 9.02
C GLY A 99 15.42 16.21 9.31
N ARG A 100 15.80 14.99 9.73
CA ARG A 100 17.18 14.67 10.11
C ARG A 100 17.86 13.56 9.30
N GLY A 101 17.19 13.06 8.27
CA GLY A 101 17.73 12.07 7.33
C GLY A 101 17.97 10.69 7.96
N LYS A 102 18.99 9.98 7.46
CA LYS A 102 19.34 8.62 7.89
C LYS A 102 20.11 8.63 9.22
N ALA A 103 19.76 7.72 10.11
CA ALA A 103 20.48 7.47 11.35
C ALA A 103 21.68 6.55 11.13
N THR A 104 22.69 6.65 11.98
CA THR A 104 23.66 5.56 12.18
C THR A 104 23.23 4.73 13.38
N TYR A 105 23.44 3.41 13.33
CA TYR A 105 23.11 2.50 14.42
C TYR A 105 24.07 1.31 14.42
N LYS A 106 24.15 0.63 15.56
CA LYS A 106 24.89 -0.63 15.68
C LYS A 106 23.91 -1.78 15.57
N ARG A 107 24.24 -2.76 14.72
CA ARG A 107 23.53 -4.05 14.73
C ARG A 107 23.95 -4.83 15.95
N MET A 108 23.00 -5.46 16.62
CA MET A 108 23.25 -6.41 17.71
C MET A 108 22.62 -7.72 17.33
N LYS A 109 23.33 -8.81 17.61
CA LYS A 109 22.83 -10.16 17.40
C LYS A 109 21.78 -10.46 18.48
N GLN A 110 20.67 -11.07 18.09
CA GLN A 110 19.74 -11.68 19.02
C GLN A 110 20.27 -13.06 19.44
N ASP A 111 20.09 -13.41 20.71
CA ASP A 111 20.53 -14.71 21.26
C ASP A 111 19.46 -15.81 21.14
N CYS A 112 18.29 -15.49 20.57
CA CYS A 112 17.20 -16.45 20.34
C CYS A 112 17.01 -16.80 18.87
N ASN A 113 16.50 -18.02 18.66
CA ASN A 113 16.01 -18.53 17.38
C ASN A 113 14.59 -18.03 17.08
N GLU A 114 14.36 -16.73 17.27
CA GLU A 114 13.09 -16.08 16.94
C GLU A 114 13.33 -15.07 15.81
N GLU A 115 12.35 -14.96 14.91
CA GLU A 115 12.36 -13.96 13.83
C GLU A 115 11.12 -13.09 13.88
N GLY A 116 11.23 -11.93 13.26
CA GLY A 116 10.14 -10.99 13.15
C GLY A 116 10.59 -9.54 13.12
N LEU A 117 9.61 -8.70 12.88
CA LEU A 117 9.75 -7.26 12.83
C LEU A 117 9.38 -6.66 14.17
N VAL A 118 10.29 -5.93 14.79
CA VAL A 118 10.02 -5.12 15.98
C VAL A 118 10.09 -3.66 15.61
N ILE A 119 9.00 -2.95 15.89
CA ILE A 119 8.91 -1.52 15.74
C ILE A 119 9.10 -0.87 17.11
N VAL A 120 10.00 0.10 17.16
CA VAL A 120 10.34 0.81 18.41
C VAL A 120 10.03 2.29 18.25
N ARG A 121 9.19 2.83 19.12
CA ARG A 121 9.00 4.27 19.27
C ARG A 121 10.21 4.85 20.00
N ILE A 122 10.77 5.92 19.46
CA ILE A 122 11.95 6.58 20.02
C ILE A 122 11.67 8.05 20.27
N VAL A 123 12.33 8.61 21.27
CA VAL A 123 12.38 10.06 21.50
C VAL A 123 13.82 10.51 21.37
N VAL A 124 14.06 11.50 20.52
CA VAL A 124 15.40 11.99 20.17
C VAL A 124 15.55 13.44 20.61
N ASN A 125 16.70 13.77 21.19
CA ASN A 125 17.04 15.14 21.59
C ASN A 125 17.60 15.97 20.42
N ARG A 126 17.89 17.25 20.63
CA ARG A 126 18.52 18.13 19.61
C ARG A 126 19.88 17.67 19.14
N GLU A 127 20.65 16.97 19.97
CA GLU A 127 21.95 16.40 19.58
C GLU A 127 21.83 15.16 18.66
N GLY A 128 20.60 14.68 18.44
CA GLY A 128 20.35 13.49 17.63
C GLY A 128 20.53 12.18 18.41
N ARG A 129 20.60 12.22 19.74
CA ARG A 129 20.68 11.02 20.59
C ARG A 129 19.28 10.58 21.02
N VAL A 130 19.06 9.28 21.02
CA VAL A 130 17.84 8.68 21.57
C VAL A 130 17.89 8.74 23.08
N ILE A 131 16.88 9.36 23.69
CA ILE A 131 16.74 9.53 25.14
C ILE A 131 15.66 8.62 25.74
N GLU A 132 14.71 8.15 24.93
CA GLU A 132 13.65 7.23 25.36
C GLU A 132 13.36 6.24 24.24
N THR A 133 13.05 4.99 24.60
CA THR A 133 12.66 3.93 23.67
C THR A 133 11.50 3.13 24.23
N THR A 134 10.55 2.78 23.37
CA THR A 134 9.41 1.92 23.70
C THR A 134 9.27 0.87 22.59
N PRO A 135 9.70 -0.38 22.81
CA PRO A 135 9.58 -1.45 21.82
C PRO A 135 8.16 -2.02 21.79
N GLY A 136 7.81 -2.78 20.74
CA GLY A 136 6.53 -3.47 20.65
C GLY A 136 5.34 -2.57 20.31
N VAL A 137 5.58 -1.44 19.63
CA VAL A 137 4.48 -0.58 19.17
C VAL A 137 3.80 -1.15 17.93
N LYS A 138 2.66 -0.57 17.54
CA LYS A 138 1.86 -1.02 16.37
C LYS A 138 2.74 -1.20 15.13
N GLY A 139 2.52 -2.30 14.43
CA GLY A 139 3.35 -2.73 13.29
C GLY A 139 4.44 -3.74 13.67
N THR A 140 4.66 -4.00 14.96
CA THR A 140 5.47 -5.12 15.43
C THR A 140 4.77 -6.44 15.13
N THR A 141 5.47 -7.39 14.50
CA THR A 141 4.93 -8.71 14.16
C THR A 141 5.20 -9.75 15.23
N ASN A 142 6.28 -9.59 16.01
CA ASN A 142 6.64 -10.49 17.09
C ASN A 142 7.00 -9.69 18.35
N ASN A 143 6.24 -9.90 19.43
CA ASN A 143 6.42 -9.22 20.73
C ASN A 143 7.15 -10.08 21.75
N HIS A 144 7.86 -11.13 21.33
CA HIS A 144 8.59 -11.98 22.24
C HIS A 144 9.69 -11.18 22.96
N PRO A 145 9.83 -11.27 24.31
CA PRO A 145 10.79 -10.47 25.08
C PRO A 145 12.23 -10.58 24.57
N CYS A 146 12.60 -11.74 24.02
CA CYS A 146 13.92 -11.94 23.45
C CYS A 146 14.21 -11.08 22.21
N LEU A 147 13.20 -10.62 21.48
CA LEU A 147 13.37 -9.66 20.38
C LEU A 147 13.22 -8.21 20.85
N LEU A 148 12.39 -7.97 21.86
CA LEU A 148 12.13 -6.62 22.39
C LEU A 148 13.38 -6.00 23.05
N GLU A 149 14.11 -6.77 23.85
CA GLU A 149 15.34 -6.32 24.51
C GLU A 149 16.46 -5.91 23.53
N PRO A 150 16.87 -6.74 22.56
CA PRO A 150 17.85 -6.33 21.56
C PRO A 150 17.32 -5.21 20.68
N ALA A 151 16.02 -5.19 20.33
CA ALA A 151 15.44 -4.09 19.56
C ALA A 151 15.55 -2.76 20.31
N LYS A 152 15.29 -2.75 21.63
CA LYS A 152 15.46 -1.59 22.50
C LYS A 152 16.91 -1.11 22.52
N LYS A 153 17.88 -2.02 22.66
CA LYS A 153 19.31 -1.69 22.64
C LYS A 153 19.77 -1.14 21.27
N ILE A 154 19.32 -1.75 20.17
CA ILE A 154 19.57 -1.27 18.81
C ILE A 154 18.97 0.12 18.61
N ALA A 155 17.73 0.34 19.05
CA ALA A 155 17.07 1.64 18.98
C ALA A 155 17.82 2.71 19.80
N LEU A 156 18.27 2.40 21.02
CA LEU A 156 19.09 3.31 21.82
C LEU A 156 20.43 3.66 21.16
N SER A 157 20.99 2.73 20.37
CA SER A 157 22.24 2.97 19.63
C SER A 157 22.08 3.90 18.43
N HIS A 158 20.84 4.22 18.03
CA HIS A 158 20.61 5.11 16.90
C HIS A 158 21.08 6.53 17.22
N LYS A 159 21.76 7.15 16.24
CA LYS A 159 22.19 8.54 16.30
C LYS A 159 21.86 9.25 14.99
N TRP A 160 21.13 10.36 15.11
CA TRP A 160 20.87 11.30 14.03
C TRP A 160 21.87 12.43 14.05
N ARG A 161 21.91 13.20 12.96
CA ARG A 161 22.63 14.47 12.94
C ARG A 161 22.04 15.43 13.99
N PRO A 162 22.88 16.18 14.70
CA PRO A 162 22.41 17.23 15.58
C PRO A 162 21.72 18.32 14.76
N ASP A 163 20.64 18.86 15.30
CA ASP A 163 19.87 19.93 14.66
C ASP A 163 19.39 20.93 15.73
N PRO A 164 19.94 22.16 15.74
CA PRO A 164 19.57 23.18 16.72
C PRO A 164 18.16 23.75 16.48
N LYS A 165 17.62 23.64 15.26
CA LYS A 165 16.27 24.12 14.91
C LYS A 165 15.19 23.11 15.29
N ALA A 166 15.57 21.87 15.60
CA ALA A 166 14.64 20.83 15.98
C ALA A 166 14.05 21.03 17.39
N PRO A 167 12.87 20.46 17.67
CA PRO A 167 12.29 20.50 19.02
C PRO A 167 13.20 19.80 20.04
N SER A 168 13.05 20.16 21.32
CA SER A 168 13.82 19.58 22.43
C SER A 168 13.66 18.07 22.51
N LYS A 169 12.46 17.58 22.21
CA LYS A 169 12.11 16.16 22.09
C LYS A 169 11.39 15.95 20.77
N GLN A 170 11.91 15.05 19.95
CA GLN A 170 11.29 14.66 18.70
C GLN A 170 10.93 13.18 18.75
N ILE A 171 9.69 12.85 18.40
CA ILE A 171 9.22 11.47 18.37
C ILE A 171 9.50 10.90 16.98
N GLY A 172 10.06 9.70 16.95
CA GLY A 172 10.30 8.95 15.73
C GLY A 172 10.07 7.47 15.96
N PHE A 173 10.32 6.70 14.92
CA PHE A 173 10.10 5.27 14.96
C PHE A 173 11.16 4.54 14.16
N VAL A 174 11.67 3.44 14.69
CA VAL A 174 12.68 2.62 14.02
C VAL A 174 12.15 1.21 13.79
N LYS A 175 12.53 0.65 12.65
CA LYS A 175 12.19 -0.71 12.24
C LYS A 175 13.41 -1.60 12.43
N VAL A 176 13.29 -2.61 13.27
CA VAL A 176 14.33 -3.62 13.50
C VAL A 176 13.78 -4.95 13.01
N ASN A 177 14.40 -5.52 11.97
CA ASN A 177 14.01 -6.80 11.41
C ASN A 177 15.01 -7.87 11.88
N PHE A 178 14.53 -8.88 12.60
CA PHE A 178 15.31 -10.03 13.04
C PHE A 178 15.02 -11.19 12.12
N ASN A 179 16.08 -11.77 11.53
CA ASN A 179 16.01 -12.96 10.70
C ASN A 179 16.88 -14.06 11.34
N LEU A 180 16.46 -15.32 11.20
CA LEU A 180 17.27 -16.47 11.60
C LEU A 180 18.52 -16.55 10.70
N GLY A 181 19.72 -16.37 11.27
CA GLY A 181 20.99 -16.47 10.54
C GLY A 181 21.83 -15.19 10.44
N GLN A 182 21.45 -14.11 11.13
CA GLN A 182 22.30 -12.93 11.36
C GLN A 182 23.18 -13.10 12.59
#